data_AF-A0A009LJ79-F1
#
_entry.id   AF-A0A009LJ79-F1
#
_cell.length_a   1.000
_cell.length_b   1.000
_cell.length_c   1.000
_cell.angle_alpha   90.00
_cell.angle_beta   90.00
_cell.angle_gamma   90.00
#
_symmetry.space_group_name_H-M   'P 1'
#
loop_
_entity.id
_entity.type
_entity.pdbx_description
1 polymer ?
#
loop_
_entity_poly.entity_id
_entity_poly.type
_entity_poly.pdbx_seq_one_letter_code
_entity_poly.pdbx_strand_id
1 'polypeptide(L)'
;MNYIVDIQPAIQLKNNNGSLVIYDLISKESYEVENIEILPIFATITESVPCPINELKEIILSQYNISKVEVDDILSTFISYGLLAEASTIVHKKAGVQEWVDNGWIDALVLHGRVKLEVRHKPPN
;
A
#
# COMPACT_ATOMS: atom_id res chain seq x y z
N MET A 1 19.85 -8.92 6.85
CA MET A 1 20.37 -8.33 5.59
C MET A 1 19.74 -6.96 5.44
N ASN A 2 20.53 -5.94 5.11
CA ASN A 2 20.03 -4.59 4.85
C ASN A 2 20.02 -4.38 3.34
N TYR A 3 18.83 -4.34 2.74
CA TYR A 3 18.62 -4.13 1.30
C TYR A 3 17.54 -3.08 1.10
N ILE A 4 17.55 -2.42 -0.06
CA ILE A 4 16.55 -1.41 -0.42
C ILE A 4 15.32 -2.15 -0.93
N VAL A 5 14.16 -1.86 -0.34
CA VAL A 5 12.86 -2.35 -0.79
C VAL A 5 12.10 -1.28 -1.53
N ASP A 6 11.27 -1.71 -2.47
CA ASP A 6 10.37 -0.88 -3.26
C ASP A 6 9.08 -1.65 -3.54
N ILE A 7 8.00 -0.92 -3.82
CA ILE A 7 6.70 -1.52 -4.13
C ILE A 7 6.77 -2.10 -5.54
N GLN A 8 6.22 -3.29 -5.69
CA GLN A 8 6.05 -3.91 -7.00
C GLN A 8 5.23 -2.95 -7.88
N PRO A 9 5.71 -2.61 -9.09
CA PRO A 9 4.96 -1.71 -9.97
C PRO A 9 3.64 -2.36 -10.37
N ALA A 10 2.67 -1.52 -10.75
CA ALA A 10 1.40 -1.95 -11.32
C ALA A 10 0.42 -2.68 -10.37
N ILE A 11 0.52 -2.40 -9.07
CA ILE A 11 -0.44 -2.85 -8.07
C ILE A 11 -1.62 -1.85 -7.98
N GLN A 12 -2.85 -2.36 -8.02
CA GLN A 12 -4.07 -1.57 -7.88
C GLN A 12 -4.90 -2.05 -6.68
N LEU A 13 -5.45 -1.11 -5.92
CA LEU A 13 -6.54 -1.40 -4.97
C LEU A 13 -7.88 -1.27 -5.70
N LYS A 14 -8.71 -2.32 -5.67
CA LYS A 14 -10.03 -2.33 -6.31
C LYS A 14 -11.09 -2.86 -5.35
N ASN A 15 -12.32 -2.36 -5.49
CA ASN A 15 -13.48 -3.02 -4.91
C ASN A 15 -13.96 -4.12 -5.88
N ASN A 16 -14.04 -5.35 -5.41
CA ASN A 16 -14.54 -6.49 -6.15
C ASN A 16 -15.71 -7.12 -5.37
N ASN A 17 -16.93 -6.85 -5.82
CA ASN A 17 -18.17 -7.38 -5.22
C ASN A 17 -18.31 -7.08 -3.71
N GLY A 18 -17.85 -5.92 -3.25
CA GLY A 18 -17.93 -5.52 -1.84
C GLY A 18 -16.67 -5.84 -1.03
N SER A 19 -15.77 -6.66 -1.55
CA SER A 19 -14.45 -6.92 -0.94
C SER A 19 -13.39 -5.99 -1.51
N LEU A 20 -12.49 -5.51 -0.66
CA LEU A 20 -11.31 -4.78 -1.10
C LEU A 20 -10.23 -5.76 -1.54
N VAL A 21 -9.63 -5.52 -2.70
CA VAL A 21 -8.69 -6.45 -3.32
C VAL A 21 -7.47 -5.68 -3.83
N ILE A 22 -6.28 -6.21 -3.55
CA ILE A 22 -5.04 -5.80 -4.19
C ILE A 22 -4.87 -6.62 -5.47
N TYR A 23 -4.78 -5.95 -6.61
CA TYR A 23 -4.67 -6.56 -7.92
C TYR A 23 -3.32 -6.22 -8.56
N ASP A 24 -2.55 -7.25 -8.89
CA ASP A 24 -1.34 -7.09 -9.67
C ASP A 24 -1.68 -7.14 -11.16
N LEU A 25 -1.49 -6.03 -11.87
CA LEU A 25 -1.77 -5.93 -13.29
C LEU A 25 -0.83 -6.80 -14.16
N ILE A 26 0.35 -7.14 -13.65
CA ILE A 26 1.37 -7.91 -14.37
C ILE A 26 1.04 -9.39 -14.31
N SER A 27 0.90 -9.95 -13.11
CA SER A 27 0.56 -11.36 -12.91
C SER A 27 -0.93 -11.65 -13.15
N LYS A 28 -1.78 -10.62 -13.10
CA LYS A 28 -3.25 -10.72 -13.06
C LYS A 28 -3.78 -11.44 -11.82
N GLU A 29 -2.96 -11.51 -10.77
CA GLU A 29 -3.36 -12.08 -9.49
C GLU A 29 -4.11 -11.06 -8.64
N SER A 30 -4.96 -11.57 -7.75
CA SER A 30 -5.80 -10.77 -6.87
C SER A 30 -5.75 -11.30 -5.45
N TYR A 31 -5.49 -10.40 -4.50
CA TYR A 31 -5.37 -10.69 -3.08
C TYR A 31 -6.47 -9.95 -2.33
N GLU A 32 -7.36 -10.68 -1.68
CA GLU A 32 -8.42 -10.08 -0.87
C GLU A 32 -7.84 -9.50 0.43
N VAL A 33 -8.25 -8.27 0.76
CA VAL A 33 -7.85 -7.59 1.99
C VAL A 33 -8.88 -7.90 3.06
N GLU A 34 -8.59 -8.93 3.87
CA GLU A 34 -9.48 -9.34 4.96
C GLU A 34 -9.41 -8.37 6.15
N ASN A 35 -8.22 -7.84 6.46
CA ASN A 35 -8.03 -6.90 7.55
C ASN A 35 -7.83 -5.48 7.02
N ILE A 36 -8.84 -4.62 7.16
CA ILE A 36 -8.81 -3.22 6.71
C ILE A 36 -7.79 -2.38 7.49
N GLU A 37 -7.43 -2.78 8.71
CA GLU A 37 -6.41 -2.08 9.52
C GLU A 37 -5.01 -2.15 8.90
N ILE A 38 -4.79 -3.01 7.90
CA ILE A 38 -3.53 -3.06 7.15
C ILE A 38 -3.38 -1.89 6.18
N LEU A 39 -4.48 -1.24 5.76
CA LEU A 39 -4.44 -0.22 4.70
C LEU A 39 -3.62 1.02 5.08
N PRO A 40 -3.72 1.57 6.29
CA PRO A 40 -2.82 2.65 6.71
C PRO A 40 -1.35 2.23 6.68
N ILE A 41 -1.03 1.02 7.16
CA ILE A 41 0.34 0.49 7.15
C ILE A 41 0.83 0.34 5.70
N PHE A 42 -0.02 -0.16 4.81
CA PHE A 42 0.29 -0.25 3.39
C PHE A 42 0.55 1.13 2.76
N ALA A 43 -0.27 2.13 3.07
CA ALA A 43 -0.07 3.50 2.62
C ALA A 43 1.28 4.06 3.11
N THR A 44 1.61 3.90 4.39
CA THR A 44 2.93 4.27 4.94
C THR A 44 4.05 3.57 4.20
N ILE A 45 3.93 2.27 3.90
CA ILE A 45 4.93 1.55 3.11
C ILE A 45 5.09 2.19 1.74
N THR A 46 4.00 2.43 1.01
CA THR A 46 4.04 3.00 -0.35
C THR A 46 4.65 4.40 -0.39
N GLU A 47 4.44 5.23 0.63
CA GLU A 47 5.01 6.57 0.73
C GLU A 47 6.47 6.58 1.15
N SER A 48 6.92 5.53 1.85
CA SER A 48 8.27 5.45 2.44
C SER A 48 9.28 4.77 1.53
N VAL A 49 8.84 4.03 0.52
CA VAL A 49 9.74 3.34 -0.41
C VAL A 49 10.05 4.19 -1.66
N PRO A 50 11.22 4.02 -2.31
CA PRO A 50 12.29 3.07 -2.01
C PRO A 50 13.10 3.45 -0.76
N CYS A 51 13.30 2.49 0.15
CA CYS A 51 14.12 2.70 1.36
C CYS A 51 14.72 1.39 1.90
N PRO A 52 15.74 1.45 2.77
CA PRO A 52 16.27 0.26 3.44
C PRO A 52 15.21 -0.46 4.28
N ILE A 53 15.14 -1.79 4.20
CA ILE A 53 14.13 -2.59 4.91
C ILE A 53 14.11 -2.35 6.43
N ASN A 54 15.27 -2.09 7.04
CA ASN A 54 15.33 -1.78 8.48
C ASN A 54 14.81 -0.38 8.79
N GLU A 55 15.00 0.59 7.90
CA GLU A 55 14.44 1.94 8.05
C GLU A 55 12.92 1.90 7.91
N LEU A 56 12.40 1.14 6.94
CA LEU A 56 10.96 0.93 6.79
C LEU A 56 10.32 0.35 8.06
N LYS A 57 10.99 -0.62 8.71
CA LYS A 57 10.52 -1.19 9.98
C LYS A 57 10.42 -0.14 11.08
N GLU A 58 11.45 0.69 11.23
CA GLU A 58 11.45 1.76 12.23
C GLU A 58 10.37 2.81 11.95
N ILE A 59 10.14 3.18 10.67
CA ILE A 59 9.05 4.08 10.27
C ILE A 59 7.70 3.50 10.70
N ILE A 60 7.41 2.23 10.38
CA ILE A 60 6.16 1.59 10.75
C ILE A 60 6.02 1.51 12.28
N LEU A 61 7.05 1.07 13.00
CA LEU A 61 7.03 1.00 14.46
C LEU A 61 6.81 2.37 15.12
N SER A 62 7.31 3.45 14.52
CA SER A 62 7.16 4.80 15.06
C SER A 62 5.75 5.38 14.87
N GLN A 63 5.02 4.92 13.86
CA GLN A 63 3.70 5.44 13.48
C GLN A 63 2.54 4.59 14.00
N TYR A 64 2.77 3.30 14.22
CA TYR A 64 1.75 2.32 14.59
C TYR A 64 2.08 1.64 15.90
N ASN A 65 1.07 1.46 16.77
CA ASN A 65 1.21 0.75 18.04
C ASN A 65 1.19 -0.77 17.81
N ILE A 66 2.20 -1.30 17.12
CA ILE A 66 2.37 -2.72 16.80
C ILE A 66 3.75 -3.21 17.22
N SER A 67 3.86 -4.51 17.52
CA SER A 67 5.12 -5.11 17.94
C SER A 67 6.07 -5.30 16.77
N LYS A 68 7.36 -5.43 17.09
CA LYS A 68 8.40 -5.74 16.09
C LYS A 68 8.13 -7.06 15.34
N VAL A 69 7.57 -8.05 16.04
CA VAL A 69 7.20 -9.34 15.44
C VAL A 69 6.09 -9.14 14.42
N GLU A 70 5.06 -8.36 14.74
CA GLU A 70 3.98 -8.05 13.80
C GLU A 70 4.48 -7.28 12.57
N VAL A 71 5.40 -6.32 12.74
CA VAL A 71 6.00 -5.61 11.60
C VAL A 71 6.78 -6.57 10.70
N ASP A 72 7.56 -7.48 11.30
CA ASP A 72 8.29 -8.49 10.55
C ASP A 72 7.34 -9.42 9.78
N ASP A 73 6.23 -9.84 10.39
CA ASP A 73 5.21 -10.68 9.77
C ASP A 73 4.47 -9.96 8.63
N ILE A 74 4.12 -8.69 8.81
CA ILE A 74 3.49 -7.86 7.77
C ILE A 74 4.41 -7.74 6.56
N LEU A 75 5.66 -7.32 6.77
CA LEU A 75 6.61 -7.13 5.68
C LEU A 75 6.95 -8.45 4.97
N SER A 76 7.09 -9.54 5.75
CA SER A 76 7.24 -10.90 5.21
C SER A 76 6.07 -11.28 4.30
N THR A 77 4.84 -11.00 4.74
CA THR A 77 3.61 -11.28 3.98
C THR A 77 3.56 -10.47 2.67
N PHE A 78 3.97 -9.21 2.71
CA PHE A 78 3.98 -8.36 1.53
C PHE A 78 5.03 -8.82 0.51
N ILE A 79 6.17 -9.32 1.00
CA ILE A 79 7.21 -9.90 0.15
C ILE A 79 6.75 -11.23 -0.44
N SER A 80 6.10 -12.09 0.35
CA SER A 80 5.63 -13.40 -0.13
C SER A 80 4.52 -13.30 -1.18
N TYR A 81 3.66 -12.28 -1.07
CA TYR A 81 2.67 -11.92 -2.10
C TYR A 81 3.24 -11.09 -3.25
N GLY A 82 4.55 -10.83 -3.28
CA GLY A 82 5.20 -10.08 -4.34
C GLY A 82 4.75 -8.62 -4.44
N LEU A 83 4.17 -8.06 -3.37
CA LEU A 83 3.75 -6.64 -3.30
C LEU A 83 4.92 -5.72 -2.97
N LEU A 84 5.87 -6.22 -2.18
CA LEU A 84 7.12 -5.55 -1.83
C LEU A 84 8.28 -6.42 -2.32
N ALA A 85 9.27 -5.81 -2.98
CA ALA A 85 10.43 -6.54 -3.47
C ALA A 85 11.71 -5.73 -3.26
N GLU A 86 12.86 -6.40 -3.38
CA GLU A 86 14.15 -5.71 -3.41
C GLU A 86 14.19 -4.81 -4.66
N ALA A 87 14.54 -3.53 -4.49
CA ALA A 87 14.48 -2.52 -5.55
C ALA A 87 15.30 -2.91 -6.80
N SER A 88 16.40 -3.65 -6.61
CA SER A 88 17.24 -4.19 -7.68
C SER A 88 16.49 -5.12 -8.63
N THR A 89 15.43 -5.78 -8.15
CA THR A 89 14.60 -6.73 -8.92
C THR A 89 13.47 -6.05 -9.72
N ILE A 90 13.20 -4.76 -9.45
CA ILE A 90 12.08 -3.99 -10.02
C ILE A 90 12.48 -3.21 -11.28
N VAL A 91 13.78 -2.95 -11.49
CA VAL A 91 14.35 -2.00 -12.47
C VAL A 91 13.87 -2.20 -13.93
N HIS A 92 13.41 -3.40 -14.32
CA HIS A 92 12.92 -3.68 -15.67
C HIS A 92 11.40 -3.49 -15.87
N LYS A 93 10.62 -3.20 -14.81
CA LYS A 93 9.14 -3.20 -14.84
C LYS A 93 8.48 -1.82 -14.68
N LYS A 94 9.24 -0.74 -14.43
CA LYS A 94 8.72 0.61 -14.13
C LYS A 94 8.42 1.52 -15.34
N ALA A 95 8.40 0.99 -16.57
CA ALA A 95 8.00 1.77 -17.75
C ALA A 95 6.48 1.70 -17.98
N GLY A 96 5.74 2.72 -17.54
CA GLY A 96 4.41 3.06 -18.07
C GLY A 96 3.19 2.81 -17.19
N VAL A 97 3.30 2.11 -16.05
CA VAL A 97 2.11 1.72 -15.25
C VAL A 97 1.86 2.57 -13.99
N GLN A 98 2.87 3.32 -13.52
CA GLN A 98 2.75 4.10 -12.27
C GLN A 98 1.73 5.27 -12.40
N GLU A 99 1.63 5.92 -13.57
CA GLU A 99 0.76 7.08 -13.80
C GLU A 99 -0.75 6.74 -13.77
N TRP A 100 -1.12 5.47 -14.01
CA TRP A 100 -2.50 4.98 -13.92
C TRP A 100 -2.88 4.53 -12.52
N VAL A 101 -1.92 4.02 -11.76
CA VAL A 101 -2.09 3.60 -10.38
C VAL A 101 -2.36 4.84 -9.51
N ASP A 102 -1.63 5.94 -9.71
CA ASP A 102 -1.82 7.18 -8.94
C ASP A 102 -3.24 7.78 -9.04
N ASN A 103 -3.97 7.51 -10.14
CA ASN A 103 -5.36 7.97 -10.31
C ASN A 103 -6.40 7.02 -9.70
N GLY A 104 -6.12 5.71 -9.60
CA GLY A 104 -7.07 4.73 -9.04
C GLY A 104 -7.07 4.65 -7.50
N TRP A 105 -5.96 5.04 -6.86
CA TRP A 105 -5.82 4.99 -5.40
C TRP A 105 -6.64 6.05 -4.67
N ILE A 106 -6.79 7.24 -5.29
CA ILE A 106 -7.64 8.31 -4.76
C ILE A 106 -9.10 7.84 -4.69
N ASP A 107 -9.59 7.12 -5.69
CA ASP A 107 -10.98 6.65 -5.70
C ASP A 107 -11.25 5.61 -4.61
N ALA A 108 -10.31 4.68 -4.35
CA ALA A 108 -10.45 3.71 -3.26
C ALA A 108 -10.40 4.37 -1.87
N LEU A 109 -9.50 5.35 -1.66
CA LEU A 109 -9.44 6.15 -0.44
C LEU A 109 -10.68 7.03 -0.24
N VAL A 110 -11.24 7.59 -1.31
CA VAL A 110 -12.49 8.39 -1.25
C VAL A 110 -13.71 7.50 -0.98
N LEU A 111 -13.74 6.27 -1.50
CA LEU A 111 -14.82 5.32 -1.23
C LEU A 111 -14.77 4.77 0.20
N HIS A 112 -13.58 4.50 0.75
CA HIS A 112 -13.42 3.97 2.11
C HIS A 112 -13.32 5.05 3.21
N GLY A 113 -12.86 6.26 2.89
CA GLY A 113 -12.77 7.42 3.79
C GLY A 113 -14.07 8.21 3.98
N ARG A 114 -15.15 7.86 3.26
CA ARG A 114 -16.48 8.51 3.40
C ARG A 114 -17.34 7.97 4.54
N VAL A 115 -16.75 7.26 5.51
CA VAL A 115 -17.30 7.25 6.87
C VAL A 115 -16.86 8.54 7.58
N LYS A 116 -17.72 9.57 7.50
CA LYS A 116 -17.66 10.90 8.14
C LYS A 116 -16.60 11.90 7.64
N LEU A 117 -16.94 12.59 6.55
CA LEU A 117 -16.70 14.02 6.45
C LEU A 117 -18.06 14.72 6.31
N GLU A 118 -18.61 15.17 7.45
CA GLU A 118 -19.65 16.22 7.44
C GLU A 118 -19.02 17.48 6.84
N VAL A 119 -19.18 17.69 5.54
CA VAL A 119 -18.88 19.00 4.94
C VAL A 119 -20.03 19.92 5.30
N ARG A 120 -19.92 20.61 6.45
CA ARG A 120 -20.78 21.75 6.76
C ARG A 120 -20.37 22.91 5.86
N HIS A 121 -21.18 23.17 4.82
CA HIS A 121 -21.08 24.39 4.06
C HIS A 121 -21.50 25.56 4.96
N LYS A 122 -20.56 26.45 5.29
CA LYS A 122 -20.87 27.76 5.90
C LYS A 122 -21.01 28.76 4.76
N PRO A 123 -22.16 29.44 4.57
CA PRO A 123 -22.27 30.49 3.57
C PRO A 123 -21.47 31.73 4.02
N PRO A 124 -20.86 32.49 3.08
CA PRO A 124 -20.18 33.74 3.39
C PRO A 124 -21.19 34.82 3.83
N ASN A 125 -20.81 35.62 4.83
CA ASN A 125 -21.54 36.81 5.29
C ASN A 125 -21.58 37.92 4.23
#